data_AF-A0A2C5ZYW5-F1
#
_entry.id   AF-A0A2C5ZYW5-F1
#
_cell.length_a   1.000
_cell.length_b   1.000
_cell.length_c   1.000
_cell.angle_alpha   90.00
_cell.angle_beta   90.00
_cell.angle_gamma   90.00
#
_symmetry.space_group_name_H-M   'P 1'
#
loop_
_entity.id
_entity.type
_entity.pdbx_description
1 polymer ?
#
loop_
_entity_poly.entity_id
_entity_poly.type
_entity_poly.pdbx_seq_one_letter_code
_entity_poly.pdbx_strand_id
1 'polypeptide(L)'
;MFPCGGRQLEDNKANVQSFSPGQKINLKAEIPIPHVGPCDVFVMDTKTLKPIGDALIHFDEYADDKLPQLPANNTNFDVQMPKLPDGQCTQPGQCVLQWDWKGKFAKQSYLSCVDFVVGPQSGQQSGQQSGAAAAGSTTSGPDPAGTLAQQVDQLLKSLGLK
;
A
#
# COMPACT_ATOMS: atom_id res chain seq x y z
N MET A 1 -18.37 13.42 13.17
CA MET A 1 -16.97 13.18 13.59
C MET A 1 -16.08 13.46 12.39
N PHE A 2 -14.99 14.20 12.54
CA PHE A 2 -14.03 14.41 11.45
C PHE A 2 -13.17 13.16 11.26
N PRO A 3 -12.75 12.82 10.02
CA PRO A 3 -11.77 11.78 9.79
C PRO A 3 -10.49 12.01 10.60
N CYS A 4 -9.76 10.93 10.88
CA CYS A 4 -8.46 10.97 11.55
C CYS A 4 -8.44 11.66 12.93
N GLY A 5 -9.59 11.79 13.59
CA GLY A 5 -9.68 12.53 14.85
C GLY A 5 -9.30 14.01 14.70
N GLY A 6 -9.37 14.57 13.50
CA GLY A 6 -9.04 15.97 13.21
C GLY A 6 -7.57 16.28 12.94
N ARG A 7 -6.67 15.28 12.94
CA ARG A 7 -5.26 15.47 12.55
C ARG A 7 -5.14 15.90 11.08
N GLN A 8 -4.17 16.77 10.80
CA GLN A 8 -3.96 17.34 9.47
C GLN A 8 -2.72 16.73 8.80
N LEU A 9 -2.68 16.76 7.47
CA LEU A 9 -1.51 16.30 6.71
C LEU A 9 -0.25 17.07 7.10
N GLU A 10 -0.38 18.36 7.40
CA GLU A 10 0.68 19.26 7.87
C GLU A 10 1.48 18.67 9.02
N ASP A 11 0.83 17.93 9.92
CA ASP A 11 1.43 17.33 11.10
C ASP A 11 2.27 16.08 10.76
N ASN A 12 2.14 15.54 9.54
CA ASN A 12 2.67 14.22 9.18
C ASN A 12 3.30 14.13 7.76
N LYS A 13 3.64 15.27 7.13
CA LYS A 13 4.20 15.31 5.76
C LYS A 13 5.43 14.41 5.55
N ALA A 14 6.21 14.17 6.60
CA ALA A 14 7.41 13.33 6.54
C ALA A 14 7.13 11.81 6.48
N ASN A 15 5.91 11.37 6.84
CA ASN A 15 5.58 9.94 6.96
C ASN A 15 4.48 9.49 5.99
N VAL A 16 4.25 10.24 4.91
CA VAL A 16 3.32 9.83 3.84
C VAL A 16 3.82 8.53 3.22
N GLN A 17 2.98 7.51 3.27
CA GLN A 17 3.28 6.18 2.71
C GLN A 17 3.03 6.16 1.21
N SER A 18 3.73 5.28 0.50
CA SER A 18 3.45 4.98 -0.90
C SER A 18 2.95 3.56 -1.02
N PHE A 19 1.74 3.39 -1.55
CA PHE A 19 1.11 2.09 -1.75
C PHE A 19 0.88 1.79 -3.22
N SER A 20 0.81 0.51 -3.56
CA SER A 20 0.40 0.02 -4.88
C SER A 20 -0.95 -0.69 -4.78
N PRO A 21 -1.79 -0.68 -5.83
CA PRO A 21 -3.01 -1.51 -5.84
C PRO A 21 -2.67 -2.99 -5.63
N GLY A 22 -3.46 -3.68 -4.81
CA GLY A 22 -3.24 -5.07 -4.42
C GLY A 22 -2.13 -5.29 -3.40
N GLN A 23 -1.39 -4.25 -3.00
CA GLN A 23 -0.36 -4.35 -1.98
C GLN A 23 -0.97 -4.79 -0.65
N LYS A 24 -0.32 -5.78 -0.03
CA LYS A 24 -0.58 -6.17 1.34
C LYS A 24 0.09 -5.17 2.29
N ILE A 25 -0.69 -4.53 3.15
CA ILE A 25 -0.25 -3.50 4.10
C ILE A 25 -0.40 -4.06 5.50
N ASN A 26 0.71 -4.13 6.24
CA ASN A 26 0.69 -4.50 7.65
C ASN A 26 0.36 -3.28 8.50
N LEU A 27 -0.67 -3.39 9.31
CA LEU A 27 -1.10 -2.38 10.27
C LEU A 27 -0.84 -2.87 11.69
N LYS A 28 -0.26 -1.99 12.49
CA LYS A 28 -0.04 -2.22 13.92
C LYS A 28 -0.83 -1.21 14.73
N ALA A 29 -1.72 -1.71 15.56
CA ALA A 29 -2.50 -0.90 16.49
C ALA A 29 -1.95 -1.09 17.90
N GLU A 30 -1.59 0.02 18.55
CA GLU A 30 -1.27 0.02 19.97
C GLU A 30 -2.55 0.28 20.76
N ILE A 31 -2.92 -0.65 21.62
CA ILE A 31 -4.18 -0.62 22.39
C ILE A 31 -3.85 -0.77 23.88
N PRO A 32 -3.40 0.30 24.56
CA PRO A 32 -3.03 0.22 25.96
C PRO A 32 -4.23 -0.05 26.89
N ILE A 33 -5.42 0.41 26.49
CA ILE A 33 -6.67 0.23 27.25
C ILE A 33 -7.72 -0.34 26.28
N PRO A 34 -8.00 -1.66 26.34
CA PRO A 34 -9.00 -2.30 25.49
C PRO A 34 -10.43 -1.94 25.89
N HIS A 35 -11.32 -1.89 24.90
CA HIS A 35 -12.75 -1.64 25.02
C HIS A 35 -13.50 -2.37 23.90
N VAL A 36 -14.30 -3.37 24.26
CA VAL A 36 -15.05 -4.12 23.24
C VAL A 36 -15.91 -3.20 22.36
N GLY A 37 -15.85 -3.41 21.05
CA GLY A 37 -16.79 -2.86 20.08
C GLY A 37 -16.30 -2.98 18.65
N PRO A 38 -17.06 -2.49 17.66
CA PRO A 38 -16.73 -2.69 16.27
C PRO A 38 -15.51 -1.87 15.84
N CYS A 39 -14.75 -2.42 14.90
CA CYS A 39 -13.61 -1.74 14.29
C CYS A 39 -13.58 -1.97 12.78
N ASP A 40 -13.35 -0.90 12.04
CA ASP A 40 -13.19 -0.90 10.59
C ASP A 40 -11.85 -0.30 10.17
N VAL A 41 -11.28 -0.80 9.08
CA VAL A 41 -10.27 -0.06 8.32
C VAL A 41 -10.76 0.17 6.91
N PHE A 42 -10.77 1.42 6.45
CA PHE A 42 -11.19 1.79 5.09
C PHE A 42 -10.35 2.94 4.54
N VAL A 43 -10.35 3.06 3.21
CA VAL A 43 -9.83 4.26 2.55
C VAL A 43 -10.87 5.37 2.67
N MET A 44 -10.47 6.56 3.12
CA MET A 44 -11.31 7.76 3.17
C MET A 44 -10.87 8.78 2.13
N ASP A 45 -11.83 9.37 1.45
CA ASP A 45 -11.66 10.62 0.70
C ASP A 45 -11.76 11.81 1.69
N THR A 46 -10.68 12.57 1.81
CA THR A 46 -10.58 13.66 2.80
C THR A 46 -11.37 14.91 2.40
N LYS A 47 -11.73 15.05 1.12
CA LYS A 47 -12.51 16.19 0.63
C LYS A 47 -13.99 15.99 0.87
N THR A 48 -14.48 14.78 0.62
CA THR A 48 -15.90 14.43 0.79
C THR A 48 -16.20 13.89 2.19
N LEU A 49 -15.18 13.53 2.95
CA LEU A 49 -15.26 12.92 4.28
C LEU A 49 -16.03 11.59 4.26
N LYS A 50 -15.83 10.78 3.22
CA LYS A 50 -16.54 9.51 3.00
C LYS A 50 -15.58 8.37 2.69
N PRO A 51 -15.94 7.13 3.06
CA PRO A 51 -15.22 5.95 2.60
C PRO A 51 -15.26 5.82 1.08
N ILE A 52 -14.16 5.34 0.50
CA ILE A 52 -14.08 4.93 -0.90
C ILE A 52 -14.22 3.41 -0.93
N GLY A 53 -15.40 2.93 -1.34
CA GLY A 53 -15.72 1.49 -1.34
C GLY A 53 -16.00 0.95 0.07
N ASP A 54 -15.83 -0.37 0.21
CA ASP A 54 -16.10 -1.09 1.45
C ASP A 54 -14.90 -1.06 2.42
N ALA A 55 -15.15 -1.48 3.67
CA ALA A 55 -14.08 -1.72 4.63
C ALA A 55 -13.11 -2.79 4.12
N LEU A 56 -11.81 -2.52 4.23
CA LEU A 56 -10.75 -3.46 3.88
C LEU A 56 -10.66 -4.59 4.90
N ILE A 57 -11.08 -4.33 6.13
CA ILE A 57 -11.31 -5.31 7.19
C ILE A 57 -12.37 -4.77 8.15
N HIS A 58 -13.21 -5.68 8.65
CA HIS A 58 -14.23 -5.42 9.66
C HIS A 58 -14.07 -6.40 10.81
N PHE A 59 -14.26 -5.89 12.03
CA PHE A 59 -14.38 -6.68 13.25
C PHE A 59 -15.70 -6.30 13.94
N ASP A 60 -16.57 -7.28 14.17
CA ASP A 60 -17.80 -7.07 14.95
C ASP A 60 -17.48 -6.74 16.43
N GLU A 61 -16.53 -7.49 16.99
CA GLU A 61 -16.01 -7.33 18.34
C GLU A 61 -14.48 -7.25 18.31
N TYR A 62 -13.96 -6.07 18.61
CA TYR A 62 -12.54 -5.74 18.61
C TYR A 62 -12.12 -5.20 19.97
N ALA A 63 -10.89 -5.56 20.37
CA ALA A 63 -10.27 -5.18 21.64
C ALA A 63 -11.16 -5.49 22.85
N ASP A 64 -11.73 -6.69 22.92
CA ASP A 64 -12.58 -7.11 24.04
C ASP A 64 -11.76 -7.32 25.32
N ASP A 65 -12.00 -6.45 26.30
CA ASP A 65 -11.36 -6.41 27.60
C ASP A 65 -11.80 -7.54 28.54
N LYS A 66 -12.80 -8.33 28.15
CA LYS A 66 -13.24 -9.53 28.87
C LYS A 66 -12.46 -10.78 28.49
N LEU A 67 -11.73 -10.76 27.38
CA LEU A 67 -10.92 -11.89 26.96
C LEU A 67 -9.65 -11.99 27.82
N PRO A 68 -9.17 -13.21 28.13
CA PRO A 68 -7.91 -13.37 28.86
C PRO A 68 -6.70 -12.84 28.07
N GLN A 69 -6.82 -12.78 26.75
CA GLN A 69 -5.84 -12.20 25.84
C GLN A 69 -6.57 -11.66 24.60
N LEU A 70 -6.14 -10.51 24.10
CA LEU A 70 -6.63 -10.00 22.82
C LEU A 70 -6.20 -10.93 21.67
N PRO A 71 -7.07 -11.20 20.68
CA PRO A 71 -6.67 -11.89 19.46
C PRO A 71 -5.47 -11.18 18.79
N ALA A 72 -4.51 -11.94 18.28
CA ALA A 72 -3.27 -11.38 17.71
C ALA A 72 -3.54 -10.38 16.57
N ASN A 73 -4.58 -10.62 15.78
CA ASN A 73 -5.02 -9.75 14.69
C ASN A 73 -5.72 -8.48 15.16
N ASN A 74 -5.85 -8.23 16.47
CA ASN A 74 -6.29 -6.94 16.96
C ASN A 74 -5.15 -5.92 16.91
N THR A 75 -3.93 -6.30 17.29
CA THR A 75 -2.79 -5.36 17.35
C THR A 75 -1.84 -5.48 16.16
N ASN A 76 -1.91 -6.56 15.38
CA ASN A 76 -1.09 -6.77 14.20
C ASN A 76 -1.86 -7.55 13.13
N PHE A 77 -2.28 -6.88 12.06
CA PHE A 77 -3.07 -7.47 10.99
C PHE A 77 -2.73 -6.85 9.64
N ASP A 78 -3.14 -7.54 8.58
CA ASP A 78 -2.90 -7.09 7.23
C ASP A 78 -4.21 -6.69 6.55
N VAL A 79 -4.16 -5.62 5.78
CA VAL A 79 -5.22 -5.23 4.83
C VAL A 79 -4.66 -5.24 3.42
N GLN A 80 -5.52 -5.36 2.41
CA GLN A 80 -5.11 -5.26 1.02
C GLN A 80 -5.54 -3.93 0.44
N MET A 81 -4.60 -3.16 -0.12
CA MET A 81 -4.90 -1.92 -0.81
C MET A 81 -5.80 -2.22 -2.02
N PRO A 82 -7.00 -1.63 -2.12
CA PRO A 82 -7.89 -1.90 -3.24
C PRO A 82 -7.38 -1.24 -4.52
N LYS A 83 -7.99 -1.64 -5.64
CA LYS A 83 -7.93 -0.86 -6.87
C LYS A 83 -8.86 0.35 -6.72
N LEU A 84 -8.28 1.54 -6.57
CA LEU A 84 -9.02 2.81 -6.51
C LEU A 84 -9.36 3.35 -7.90
N PRO A 85 -10.34 4.26 -8.04
CA PRO A 85 -10.60 4.96 -9.29
C PRO A 85 -9.36 5.70 -9.82
N ASP A 86 -9.25 5.83 -11.14
CA ASP A 86 -8.12 6.49 -11.78
C ASP A 86 -7.95 7.94 -11.29
N GLY A 87 -6.71 8.31 -10.96
CA GLY A 87 -6.35 9.63 -10.44
C GLY A 87 -6.66 9.83 -8.95
N GLN A 88 -7.34 8.89 -8.28
CA GLN A 88 -7.70 9.02 -6.87
C GLN A 88 -6.54 8.63 -5.94
N CYS A 89 -6.38 9.39 -4.86
CA CYS A 89 -5.33 9.21 -3.85
C CYS A 89 -3.90 9.27 -4.43
N THR A 90 -3.68 10.04 -5.50
CA THR A 90 -2.38 10.18 -6.16
C THR A 90 -1.53 11.32 -5.60
N GLN A 91 -2.12 12.16 -4.75
CA GLN A 91 -1.43 13.27 -4.06
C GLN A 91 -1.64 13.17 -2.55
N PRO A 92 -0.63 13.56 -1.74
CA PRO A 92 -0.77 13.57 -0.29
C PRO A 92 -1.99 14.38 0.14
N GLY A 93 -2.73 13.85 1.11
CA GLY A 93 -3.92 14.49 1.66
C GLY A 93 -5.18 14.37 0.81
N GLN A 94 -5.16 13.72 -0.36
CA GLN A 94 -6.41 13.36 -1.05
C GLN A 94 -7.16 12.25 -0.31
N CYS A 95 -6.41 11.32 0.27
CA CYS A 95 -6.94 10.16 0.97
C CYS A 95 -6.10 9.78 2.16
N VAL A 96 -6.73 9.02 3.04
CA VAL A 96 -6.11 8.42 4.22
C VAL A 96 -6.64 7.00 4.39
N LEU A 97 -5.82 6.13 4.96
CA LEU A 97 -6.26 4.81 5.40
C LEU A 97 -6.67 4.94 6.87
N GLN A 98 -7.97 4.93 7.15
CA GLN A 98 -8.50 5.20 8.47
C GLN A 98 -8.82 3.89 9.20
N TRP A 99 -8.31 3.78 10.43
CA TRP A 99 -8.76 2.84 11.44
C TRP A 99 -9.78 3.54 12.33
N ASP A 100 -11.02 3.03 12.36
CA ASP A 100 -12.15 3.56 13.14
C ASP A 100 -12.65 2.48 14.11
N TRP A 101 -12.35 2.67 15.39
CA TRP A 101 -12.75 1.77 16.47
C TRP A 101 -13.72 2.48 17.43
N LYS A 102 -14.83 1.81 17.74
CA LYS A 102 -15.89 2.35 18.60
C LYS A 102 -16.08 1.45 19.82
N GLY A 103 -15.68 1.93 21.00
CA GLY A 103 -15.93 1.24 22.26
C GLY A 103 -17.42 1.25 22.62
N LYS A 104 -18.07 0.08 22.60
CA LYS A 104 -19.52 -0.08 22.76
C LYS A 104 -20.03 0.43 24.10
N PHE A 105 -19.35 0.08 25.18
CA PHE A 105 -19.77 0.44 26.54
C PHE A 105 -19.12 1.72 27.04
N ALA A 106 -17.89 1.99 26.63
CA ALA A 106 -17.17 3.20 26.99
C ALA A 106 -17.71 4.45 26.28
N LYS A 107 -18.50 4.29 25.20
CA LYS A 107 -19.03 5.38 24.36
C LYS A 107 -17.92 6.29 23.82
N GLN A 108 -16.81 5.67 23.44
CA GLN A 108 -15.62 6.34 22.92
C GLN A 108 -15.39 5.95 21.47
N SER A 109 -14.90 6.90 20.69
CA SER A 109 -14.47 6.66 19.31
C SER A 109 -13.00 6.97 19.18
N TYR A 110 -12.27 6.01 18.64
CA TYR A 110 -10.84 6.07 18.41
C TYR A 110 -10.61 6.04 16.91
N LEU A 111 -10.01 7.12 16.42
CA LEU A 111 -9.68 7.24 15.01
C LEU A 111 -8.17 7.34 14.88
N SER A 112 -7.60 6.59 13.95
CA SER A 112 -6.22 6.74 13.49
C SER A 112 -6.15 6.70 11.96
N CYS A 113 -5.15 7.35 11.38
CA CYS A 113 -4.99 7.42 9.93
C CYS A 113 -3.53 7.23 9.53
N VAL A 114 -3.35 6.61 8.37
CA VAL A 114 -2.09 6.63 7.62
C VAL A 114 -2.30 7.53 6.40
N ASP A 115 -1.51 8.59 6.30
CA ASP A 115 -1.42 9.39 5.08
C ASP A 115 -0.71 8.59 4.00
N PHE A 116 -1.28 8.55 2.80
CA PHE A 116 -0.68 7.79 1.72
C PHE A 116 -0.92 8.40 0.34
N VAL A 117 -0.13 7.93 -0.63
CA VAL A 117 -0.40 8.04 -2.06
C VAL A 117 -0.41 6.65 -2.70
N VAL A 118 -1.21 6.48 -3.74
CA VAL A 118 -1.23 5.27 -4.56
C VAL A 118 -0.48 5.54 -5.86
N GLY A 119 0.48 4.66 -6.15
CA GLY A 119 1.22 4.66 -7.40
C GLY A 119 0.31 4.35 -8.60
N PRO A 120 0.83 4.49 -9.84
CA PRO A 120 0.09 4.15 -11.03
C PRO A 120 -0.50 2.75 -10.91
N GLN A 121 -1.78 2.61 -11.21
CA GLN A 121 -2.35 1.28 -11.28
C GLN A 121 -1.66 0.57 -12.42
N SER A 122 -1.00 -0.56 -12.13
CA SER A 122 -0.44 -1.41 -13.16
C SER A 122 -1.60 -2.00 -13.96
N GLY A 123 -2.09 -1.23 -14.92
CA GLY A 123 -2.67 -1.80 -16.11
C GLY A 123 -1.57 -2.64 -16.74
N GLN A 124 -1.88 -3.90 -17.05
CA GLN A 124 -1.34 -4.47 -18.27
C GLN A 124 -1.39 -3.36 -19.31
N GLN A 125 -0.22 -2.89 -19.74
CA GLN A 125 -0.15 -2.03 -20.90
C GLN A 125 -0.78 -2.85 -22.02
N SER A 126 -2.02 -2.51 -22.39
CA SER A 126 -2.52 -2.81 -23.71
C SER A 126 -1.49 -2.21 -24.65
N GLY A 127 -0.65 -3.08 -25.21
CA GLY A 127 0.34 -2.73 -26.21
C GLY A 127 -0.39 -2.18 -27.41
N GLN A 128 -0.70 -0.89 -27.39
CA GLN A 128 -1.02 -0.13 -28.57
C GLN A 128 0.33 0.19 -29.21
N GLN A 129 0.80 -0.79 -29.96
CA GLN A 129 1.97 -0.70 -30.82
C GLN A 129 1.62 0.25 -31.97
N SER A 130 1.83 1.54 -31.75
CA SER A 130 1.99 2.49 -32.85
C SER A 130 3.28 2.16 -33.57
N GLY A 131 3.18 1.75 -34.84
CA GLY A 131 4.34 1.57 -35.68
C GLY A 131 4.05 0.75 -36.92
N ALA A 132 3.53 1.42 -37.96
CA ALA A 132 3.67 0.92 -39.32
C ALA A 132 5.17 0.83 -39.67
N ALA A 133 5.62 -0.31 -40.20
CA ALA A 133 6.71 -0.35 -41.16
C ALA A 133 6.75 -1.67 -41.91
N ALA A 134 7.19 -1.52 -43.16
CA ALA A 134 7.15 -2.46 -44.25
C ALA A 134 8.06 -3.69 -44.07
N ALA A 135 7.88 -4.59 -45.04
CA ALA A 135 8.53 -5.87 -45.22
C ALA A 135 10.07 -5.83 -45.11
N GLY A 136 10.58 -6.96 -44.65
CA GLY A 136 11.96 -7.16 -44.24
C GLY A 136 12.99 -7.15 -45.37
N SER A 137 14.23 -7.01 -44.95
CA SER A 137 15.41 -7.58 -45.61
C SER A 137 16.45 -7.88 -44.53
N THR A 138 16.93 -9.11 -44.61
CA THR A 138 17.82 -9.86 -43.73
C THR A 138 19.21 -9.24 -43.53
N THR A 139 19.72 -9.22 -42.30
CA THR A 139 21.12 -9.59 -42.00
C THR A 139 21.25 -10.10 -40.56
N SER A 140 21.89 -11.25 -40.44
CA SER A 140 22.31 -11.95 -39.23
C SER A 140 23.50 -11.25 -38.57
N GLY A 141 23.45 -11.08 -37.24
CA GLY A 141 24.56 -10.66 -36.39
C GLY A 141 24.42 -11.28 -34.99
N PRO A 142 25.51 -11.73 -34.34
CA PRO A 142 25.45 -12.61 -33.18
C PRO A 142 25.22 -11.86 -31.85
N ASP A 143 24.52 -12.53 -30.93
CA ASP A 143 24.30 -12.13 -29.53
C ASP A 143 25.61 -11.88 -28.76
N PRO A 144 25.72 -10.82 -27.94
CA PRO A 144 26.79 -10.70 -26.96
C PRO A 144 26.29 -11.24 -25.61
N ALA A 145 26.17 -12.56 -25.50
CA ALA A 145 26.06 -13.25 -24.22
C ALA A 145 27.23 -14.22 -24.09
N GLY A 146 28.43 -13.67 -23.88
CA GLY A 146 29.62 -14.45 -23.56
C GLY A 146 29.42 -15.22 -22.25
N THR A 147 29.84 -16.47 -22.25
CA THR A 147 29.73 -17.35 -21.06
C THR A 147 30.60 -16.82 -19.91
N LEU A 148 30.23 -17.17 -18.67
CA LEU A 148 30.93 -16.73 -17.45
C LEU A 148 32.44 -16.99 -17.48
N ALA A 149 32.87 -18.07 -18.14
CA ALA A 149 34.27 -18.40 -18.35
C ALA A 149 35.02 -17.38 -19.22
N GLN A 150 34.37 -16.76 -20.21
CA GLN A 150 34.97 -15.76 -21.09
C GLN A 150 35.07 -14.38 -20.41
N GLN A 151 34.17 -14.07 -19.47
CA GLN A 151 34.22 -12.82 -18.69
C GLN A 151 35.35 -12.86 -17.64
N VAL A 152 35.58 -14.01 -17.00
CA VAL A 152 36.68 -14.19 -16.04
C VAL A 152 38.04 -14.04 -16.74
N ASP A 153 38.16 -14.60 -17.95
CA ASP A 153 39.39 -14.55 -18.73
C ASP A 153 39.74 -13.13 -19.22
N GLN A 154 38.72 -12.31 -19.50
CA GLN A 154 38.91 -10.88 -19.82
C GLN A 154 39.30 -10.05 -18.59
N LEU A 155 38.74 -10.37 -17.42
CA LEU A 155 39.05 -9.66 -16.17
C LEU A 155 40.52 -9.91 -15.75
N LEU A 156 40.99 -11.16 -15.82
CA LEU A 156 42.37 -11.51 -15.50
C LEU A 156 43.38 -10.81 -16.42
N LYS A 157 43.09 -10.77 -17.73
CA LYS A 157 43.91 -10.05 -18.71
C LYS A 157 43.95 -8.53 -18.46
N SER A 158 42.85 -7.93 -18.01
CA SER A 158 42.81 -6.49 -17.69
C SER A 158 43.63 -6.11 -16.45
N LEU A 159 43.84 -7.07 -15.54
CA LEU A 159 44.65 -6.91 -14.33
C LEU A 159 46.12 -7.31 -14.55
N GLY A 160 46.50 -7.72 -15.77
CA GLY A 160 47.87 -8.14 -16.11
C GLY A 160 48.29 -9.48 -15.49
N LEU A 161 47.33 -10.26 -14.99
CA LEU A 161 47.54 -11.59 -14.42
C LEU A 161 47.34 -12.62 -15.53
N LYS A 162 48.31 -13.52 -15.71
CA LYS A 162 48.17 -14.69 -16.59
C LYS A 162 47.58 -15.85 -15.82
#